data_AF-A0A6A4WGM6-F1
#
_entry.id   AF-A0A6A4WGM6-F1
#
_cell.length_a   1.000
_cell.length_b   1.000
_cell.length_c   1.000
_cell.angle_alpha   90.00
_cell.angle_beta   90.00
_cell.angle_gamma   90.00
#
_symmetry.space_group_name_H-M   'P 1'
#
loop_
_entity.id
_entity.type
_entity.pdbx_description
1 polymer ?
#
loop_
_entity_poly.entity_id
_entity_poly.type
_entity_poly.pdbx_seq_one_letter_code
_entity_poly.pdbx_strand_id
1 'polypeptide(L)'
;MLSQMKIVQSPGDLDLLLVLYARQRRFVCGADQRRFVCGPRQRHFVCGPRQRRFVCGADQRRFVCGADQRRFVCGPRQRRFVCGPRQRRFVCGADQRRFVCGPRQRRFVCGPRQRRFVCGADQRRFVCGADQRRFVCGADQRRFVCGPRQRRFVCGPRQRRFVCGADQRRFVCGPRQRRFVCGADQRPSAWYLA
;
A
#
# COMPACT_ATOMS: atom_id res chain seq x y z
N MET A 1 16.03 30.16 -1.10
CA MET A 1 14.74 29.63 -1.59
C MET A 1 14.08 28.82 -0.47
N LEU A 2 13.09 29.43 0.19
CA LEU A 2 12.61 29.08 1.52
C LEU A 2 11.90 27.71 1.57
N SER A 3 12.58 26.70 2.09
CA SER A 3 11.94 25.48 2.62
C SER A 3 11.36 25.83 3.99
N GLN A 4 10.16 26.40 4.04
CA GLN A 4 9.50 26.64 5.32
C GLN A 4 8.99 25.30 5.89
N MET A 5 9.72 24.79 6.89
CA MET A 5 9.28 23.72 7.77
C MET A 5 8.37 24.35 8.82
N LYS A 6 7.05 24.20 8.67
CA LYS A 6 6.10 24.67 9.68
C LYS A 6 5.85 23.54 10.68
N ILE A 7 6.50 23.62 11.85
CA ILE A 7 6.10 22.82 13.01
C ILE A 7 4.93 23.57 13.66
N VAL A 8 3.76 22.95 13.74
CA VAL A 8 2.62 23.50 14.50
C VAL A 8 2.50 22.69 15.78
N GLN A 9 2.92 23.27 16.91
CA GLN A 9 2.64 22.76 18.26
C GLN A 9 1.39 23.49 18.77
N SER A 10 0.30 22.77 19.05
CA SER A 10 -0.84 23.30 19.77
C SER A 10 -0.65 23.08 21.27
N PRO A 11 -0.87 24.08 22.15
CA PRO A 11 -0.80 23.88 23.59
C PRO A 11 -2.10 23.18 24.03
N GLY A 12 -2.01 21.92 24.46
CA GLY A 12 -3.16 21.26 25.09
C GLY A 12 -3.23 19.74 25.03
N ASP A 13 -2.57 19.06 24.09
CA ASP A 13 -2.55 17.58 24.09
C ASP A 13 -1.36 16.99 23.30
N LEU A 14 -0.76 15.96 23.88
CA LEU A 14 0.57 15.40 23.58
C LEU A 14 0.82 14.97 22.11
N ASP A 15 1.99 15.37 21.59
CA ASP A 15 2.68 14.83 20.40
C ASP A 15 2.02 15.08 19.03
N LEU A 16 1.83 16.36 18.63
CA LEU A 16 1.53 16.73 17.23
C LEU A 16 2.83 17.19 16.51
N LEU A 17 3.38 16.35 15.63
CA LEU A 17 4.45 16.75 14.69
C LEU A 17 3.90 16.61 13.28
N LEU A 18 3.41 17.74 12.74
CA LEU A 18 2.97 17.90 11.36
C LEU A 18 4.11 18.57 10.58
N VAL A 19 4.77 17.83 9.69
CA VAL A 19 5.81 18.39 8.82
C VAL A 19 5.33 18.30 7.37
N LEU A 20 5.08 19.46 6.78
CA LEU A 20 4.70 19.62 5.39
C LEU A 20 5.78 20.39 4.65
N TYR A 21 6.26 19.84 3.53
CA TYR A 21 7.18 20.54 2.62
C TYR A 21 6.40 21.15 1.44
N ALA A 22 6.77 22.37 1.02
CA ALA A 22 5.99 23.23 0.12
C ALA A 22 5.74 22.67 -1.30
N ARG A 23 4.75 23.28 -2.01
CA ARG A 23 4.03 22.88 -3.26
C ARG A 23 2.95 21.81 -3.09
N GLN A 24 1.85 22.19 -2.45
CA GLN A 24 0.60 21.43 -2.43
C GLN A 24 -0.49 22.17 -3.22
N ARG A 25 -1.27 21.49 -4.07
CA ARG A 25 -2.38 22.15 -4.81
C ARG A 25 -3.74 21.97 -4.13
N ARG A 26 -4.05 20.75 -3.67
CA ARG A 26 -5.26 20.39 -2.93
C ARG A 26 -4.87 19.38 -1.85
N PHE A 27 -5.00 19.79 -0.60
CA PHE A 27 -4.64 18.99 0.57
C PHE A 27 -5.79 19.00 1.57
N VAL A 28 -6.24 17.81 1.97
CA VAL A 28 -7.27 17.60 2.98
C VAL A 28 -6.76 16.55 3.96
N CYS A 29 -6.76 16.87 5.25
CA CYS A 29 -6.45 15.93 6.32
C CYS A 29 -7.55 15.94 7.37
N GLY A 30 -7.99 14.75 7.80
CA GLY A 30 -8.93 14.63 8.92
C GLY A 30 -8.26 14.89 10.28
N ALA A 31 -9.08 15.06 11.31
CA ALA A 31 -8.65 15.26 12.70
C ALA A 31 -7.84 14.07 13.28
N ASP A 32 -7.29 14.24 14.49
CA ASP A 32 -6.58 13.22 15.27
C ASP A 32 -5.31 12.66 14.61
N GLN A 33 -4.38 13.56 14.25
CA GLN A 33 -3.08 13.23 13.68
C GLN A 33 -2.01 13.37 14.76
N ARG A 34 -1.25 12.31 15.09
CA ARG A 34 -0.14 12.44 16.07
C ARG A 34 1.19 12.77 15.37
N ARG A 35 1.75 11.83 14.62
CA ARG A 35 2.98 12.04 13.83
C ARG A 35 2.65 11.96 12.36
N PHE A 36 2.66 13.10 11.68
CA PHE A 36 2.29 13.21 10.27
C PHE A 36 3.39 13.94 9.51
N VAL A 37 3.98 13.26 8.54
CA VAL A 37 5.01 13.83 7.67
C VAL A 37 4.58 13.65 6.23
N CYS A 38 4.59 14.73 5.44
CA CYS A 38 4.44 14.62 4.00
C CYS A 38 5.51 15.36 3.23
N GLY A 39 6.10 14.64 2.27
CA GLY A 39 7.04 15.20 1.33
C GLY A 39 6.40 16.22 0.39
N PRO A 40 7.24 17.01 -0.32
CA PRO A 40 6.77 18.08 -1.18
C PRO A 40 6.08 17.58 -2.45
N ARG A 41 5.50 18.52 -3.23
CA ARG A 41 4.93 18.28 -4.57
C ARG A 41 3.72 17.35 -4.58
N GLN A 42 2.73 17.70 -3.77
CA GLN A 42 1.43 17.00 -3.71
C GLN A 42 0.41 17.72 -4.60
N ARG A 43 -0.28 17.02 -5.50
CA ARG A 43 -1.37 17.66 -6.28
C ARG A 43 -2.73 17.50 -5.61
N HIS A 44 -3.27 16.29 -5.54
CA HIS A 44 -4.50 15.99 -4.80
C HIS A 44 -4.17 14.98 -3.71
N PHE A 45 -4.20 15.45 -2.46
CA PHE A 45 -3.88 14.66 -1.30
C PHE A 45 -5.05 14.70 -0.32
N VAL A 46 -5.57 13.52 0.03
CA VAL A 46 -6.63 13.35 1.03
C VAL A 46 -6.17 12.31 2.03
N CYS A 47 -6.22 12.63 3.32
CA CYS A 47 -6.11 11.65 4.37
C CYS A 47 -7.26 11.71 5.36
N GLY A 48 -7.77 10.54 5.72
CA GLY A 48 -8.79 10.40 6.75
C GLY A 48 -8.25 10.68 8.16
N PRO A 49 -9.17 10.80 9.13
CA PRO A 49 -8.82 11.07 10.52
C PRO A 49 -8.07 9.89 11.19
N ARG A 50 -7.61 10.12 12.42
CA ARG A 50 -7.05 9.09 13.32
C ARG A 50 -5.81 8.40 12.78
N GLN A 51 -4.77 9.17 12.47
CA GLN A 51 -3.47 8.63 12.08
C GLN A 51 -2.45 8.82 13.20
N ARG A 52 -1.82 7.72 13.65
CA ARG A 52 -0.82 7.79 14.72
C ARG A 52 0.59 8.07 14.21
N ARG A 53 1.02 7.37 13.16
CA ARG A 53 2.32 7.55 12.51
C ARG A 53 2.11 7.44 11.01
N PHE A 54 2.20 8.55 10.32
CA PHE A 54 1.92 8.67 8.91
C PHE A 54 3.08 9.37 8.22
N VAL A 55 3.64 8.74 7.19
CA VAL A 55 4.72 9.29 6.38
C VAL A 55 4.37 9.10 4.91
N CYS A 56 4.28 10.20 4.17
CA CYS A 56 4.22 10.19 2.70
C CYS A 56 5.47 10.77 2.06
N GLY A 57 5.97 10.08 1.05
CA GLY A 57 7.02 10.58 0.18
C GLY A 57 6.56 11.70 -0.74
N ALA A 58 7.53 12.31 -1.42
CA ALA A 58 7.31 13.39 -2.38
C ALA A 58 6.56 12.93 -3.65
N ASP A 59 6.16 13.91 -4.47
CA ASP A 59 5.68 13.73 -5.85
C ASP A 59 4.44 12.82 -5.99
N GLN A 60 3.38 13.11 -5.22
CA GLN A 60 2.11 12.39 -5.38
C GLN A 60 1.12 13.22 -6.21
N ARG A 61 0.50 12.59 -7.21
CA ARG A 61 -0.50 13.27 -8.04
C ARG A 61 -1.92 13.13 -7.48
N ARG A 62 -2.34 11.91 -7.14
CA ARG A 62 -3.64 11.62 -6.53
C ARG A 62 -3.40 10.59 -5.43
N PHE A 63 -3.56 11.02 -4.19
CA PHE A 63 -3.31 10.22 -3.02
C PHE A 63 -4.52 10.30 -2.09
N VAL A 64 -5.05 9.14 -1.70
CA VAL A 64 -6.17 9.01 -0.78
C VAL A 64 -5.83 7.95 0.26
N CYS A 65 -5.77 8.33 1.54
CA CYS A 65 -5.76 7.40 2.67
C CYS A 65 -7.06 7.45 3.47
N GLY A 66 -7.58 6.27 3.79
CA GLY A 66 -8.68 6.13 4.74
C GLY A 66 -8.28 6.39 6.19
N ALA A 67 -9.29 6.42 7.06
CA ALA A 67 -9.12 6.65 8.50
C ALA A 67 -8.41 5.49 9.23
N ASP A 68 -8.09 5.72 10.51
CA ASP A 68 -7.65 4.71 11.48
C ASP A 68 -6.34 4.00 11.09
N GLN A 69 -5.28 4.76 10.85
CA GLN A 69 -3.96 4.21 10.51
C GLN A 69 -3.02 4.31 11.71
N ARG A 70 -2.45 3.18 12.13
CA ARG A 70 -1.47 3.20 13.24
C ARG A 70 -0.04 3.47 12.79
N ARG A 71 0.38 2.85 11.69
CA ARG A 71 1.69 3.05 11.07
C ARG A 71 1.53 2.94 9.57
N PHE A 72 1.67 4.06 8.88
CA PHE A 72 1.55 4.17 7.44
C PHE A 72 2.80 4.83 6.88
N VAL A 73 3.41 4.18 5.89
CA VAL A 73 4.55 4.71 5.16
C VAL A 73 4.31 4.49 3.68
N CYS A 74 4.30 5.56 2.89
CA CYS A 74 4.32 5.45 1.43
C CYS A 74 5.54 6.13 0.82
N GLY A 75 6.16 5.43 -0.14
CA GLY A 75 7.30 5.94 -0.89
C GLY A 75 6.93 7.08 -1.86
N PRO A 76 7.94 7.73 -2.43
CA PRO A 76 7.74 8.83 -3.37
C PRO A 76 7.14 8.37 -4.71
N ARG A 77 6.79 9.35 -5.56
CA ARG A 77 6.42 9.18 -6.98
C ARG A 77 5.21 8.28 -7.21
N GLN A 78 4.09 8.60 -6.58
CA GLN A 78 2.82 7.90 -6.81
C GLN A 78 1.89 8.70 -7.71
N ARG A 79 1.36 8.09 -8.77
CA ARG A 79 0.39 8.78 -9.66
C ARG A 79 -1.05 8.67 -9.17
N ARG A 80 -1.49 7.48 -8.77
CA ARG A 80 -2.81 7.21 -8.20
C ARG A 80 -2.64 6.19 -7.09
N PHE A 81 -2.83 6.63 -5.86
CA PHE A 81 -2.72 5.80 -4.67
C PHE A 81 -4.02 5.92 -3.88
N VAL A 82 -4.61 4.78 -3.54
CA VAL A 82 -5.80 4.69 -2.69
C VAL A 82 -5.58 3.57 -1.68
N CYS A 83 -5.68 3.89 -0.40
CA CYS A 83 -5.70 2.88 0.66
C CYS A 83 -6.96 3.00 1.53
N GLY A 84 -7.59 1.86 1.79
CA GLY A 84 -8.77 1.78 2.65
C GLY A 84 -8.48 2.06 4.12
N PRO A 85 -9.55 2.23 4.92
CA PRO A 85 -9.43 2.48 6.35
C PRO A 85 -8.88 1.29 7.15
N ARG A 86 -8.57 1.54 8.42
CA ARG A 86 -8.20 0.53 9.44
C ARG A 86 -6.96 -0.28 9.05
N GLN A 87 -5.80 0.37 8.98
CA GLN A 87 -4.53 -0.33 8.79
C GLN A 87 -3.60 -0.18 9.99
N ARG A 88 -3.03 -1.30 10.44
CA ARG A 88 -2.14 -1.29 11.61
C ARG A 88 -0.68 -1.03 11.23
N ARG A 89 -0.20 -1.65 10.15
CA ARG A 89 1.14 -1.45 9.58
C ARG A 89 1.01 -1.56 8.06
N PHE A 90 1.20 -0.44 7.39
CA PHE A 90 1.17 -0.35 5.94
C PHE A 90 2.47 0.28 5.46
N VAL A 91 3.14 -0.38 4.54
CA VAL A 91 4.36 0.11 3.88
C VAL A 91 4.23 -0.12 2.38
N CYS A 92 4.38 0.93 1.58
CA CYS A 92 4.47 0.81 0.13
C CYS A 92 5.72 1.49 -0.42
N GLY A 93 6.37 0.84 -1.37
CA GLY A 93 7.55 1.35 -2.05
C GLY A 93 7.29 2.51 -3.01
N ALA A 94 8.37 3.02 -3.59
CA ALA A 94 8.36 4.10 -4.56
C ALA A 94 7.76 3.69 -5.93
N ASP A 95 7.53 4.68 -6.79
CA ASP A 95 7.26 4.53 -8.22
C ASP A 95 6.01 3.71 -8.57
N GLN A 96 4.87 4.06 -7.97
CA GLN A 96 3.60 3.39 -8.26
C GLN A 96 2.73 4.22 -9.21
N ARG A 97 2.20 3.58 -10.25
CA ARG A 97 1.28 4.27 -11.18
C ARG A 97 -0.18 4.19 -10.74
N ARG A 98 -0.64 3.01 -10.34
CA ARG A 98 -2.00 2.77 -9.84
C ARG A 98 -1.90 1.74 -8.72
N PHE A 99 -2.15 2.17 -7.50
CA PHE A 99 -2.13 1.34 -6.31
C PHE A 99 -3.47 1.49 -5.61
N VAL A 100 -4.14 0.36 -5.35
CA VAL A 100 -5.39 0.31 -4.59
C VAL A 100 -5.29 -0.82 -3.58
N CYS A 101 -5.52 -0.50 -2.31
CA CYS A 101 -5.67 -1.52 -1.27
C CYS A 101 -6.98 -1.36 -0.49
N GLY A 102 -7.63 -2.48 -0.22
CA GLY A 102 -8.85 -2.54 0.56
C GLY A 102 -8.68 -2.21 2.05
N PRO A 103 -9.80 -2.14 2.78
CA PRO A 103 -9.80 -1.87 4.21
C PRO A 103 -9.20 -3.03 5.02
N ARG A 104 -9.01 -2.79 6.32
CA ARG A 104 -8.74 -3.82 7.36
C ARG A 104 -7.47 -4.64 7.10
N GLN A 105 -6.32 -3.99 7.10
CA GLN A 105 -5.03 -4.67 6.92
C GLN A 105 -4.19 -4.59 8.19
N ARG A 106 -3.66 -5.74 8.64
CA ARG A 106 -2.83 -5.73 9.86
C ARG A 106 -1.34 -5.49 9.57
N ARG A 107 -0.80 -6.16 8.56
CA ARG A 107 0.58 -5.98 8.08
C ARG A 107 0.57 -6.09 6.57
N PHE A 108 0.78 -4.98 5.90
CA PHE A 108 0.83 -4.87 4.45
C PHE A 108 2.16 -4.26 4.04
N VAL A 109 2.89 -4.96 3.17
CA VAL A 109 4.16 -4.50 2.60
C VAL A 109 4.11 -4.73 1.10
N CYS A 110 4.34 -3.69 0.31
CA CYS A 110 4.57 -3.83 -1.12
C CYS A 110 5.88 -3.18 -1.56
N GLY A 111 6.59 -3.87 -2.44
CA GLY A 111 7.83 -3.41 -3.03
C GLY A 111 7.66 -2.22 -3.99
N PRO A 112 8.77 -1.63 -4.42
CA PRO A 112 8.77 -0.52 -5.36
C PRO A 112 8.31 -0.95 -6.77
N ARG A 113 8.13 0.05 -7.65
CA ARG A 113 7.94 -0.11 -9.10
C ARG A 113 6.74 -0.96 -9.50
N GLN A 114 5.53 -0.61 -9.04
CA GLN A 114 4.31 -1.29 -9.48
C GLN A 114 3.49 -0.43 -10.44
N ARG A 115 3.04 -1.02 -11.55
CA ARG A 115 2.23 -0.28 -12.55
C ARG A 115 0.74 -0.32 -12.23
N ARG A 116 0.20 -1.50 -11.91
CA ARG A 116 -1.19 -1.70 -11.51
C ARG A 116 -1.22 -2.73 -10.39
N PHE A 117 -1.50 -2.28 -9.19
CA PHE A 117 -1.59 -3.11 -8.00
C PHE A 117 -2.97 -2.93 -7.37
N VAL A 118 -3.66 -4.04 -7.15
CA VAL A 118 -4.95 -4.09 -6.47
C VAL A 118 -4.92 -5.22 -5.45
N CYS A 119 -5.24 -4.91 -4.20
CA CYS A 119 -5.47 -5.93 -3.18
C CYS A 119 -6.81 -5.73 -2.47
N GLY A 120 -7.51 -6.85 -2.23
CA GLY A 120 -8.79 -6.89 -1.53
C GLY A 120 -8.69 -6.54 -0.04
N ALA A 121 -9.86 -6.58 0.60
CA ALA A 121 -10.02 -6.33 2.03
C ALA A 121 -9.44 -7.45 2.90
N ASP A 122 -9.36 -7.20 4.21
CA ASP A 122 -9.19 -8.21 5.25
C ASP A 122 -7.94 -9.08 5.12
N GLN A 123 -6.76 -8.44 5.02
CA GLN A 123 -5.49 -9.17 4.99
C GLN A 123 -4.75 -9.05 6.33
N ARG A 124 -4.24 -10.18 6.84
CA ARG A 124 -3.49 -10.19 8.10
C ARG A 124 -1.99 -9.98 7.91
N ARG A 125 -1.39 -10.68 6.94
CA ARG A 125 0.02 -10.54 6.56
C ARG A 125 0.12 -10.64 5.05
N PHE A 126 0.39 -9.52 4.41
CA PHE A 126 0.53 -9.41 2.97
C PHE A 126 1.91 -8.83 2.64
N VAL A 127 2.66 -9.53 1.80
CA VAL A 127 3.95 -9.10 1.27
C VAL A 127 3.96 -9.34 -0.23
N CYS A 128 4.26 -8.31 -1.02
CA CYS A 128 4.59 -8.47 -2.44
C CYS A 128 5.93 -7.83 -2.78
N GLY A 129 6.68 -8.49 -3.65
CA GLY A 129 7.99 -8.04 -4.11
C GLY A 129 7.93 -6.85 -5.07
N ALA A 130 9.11 -6.42 -5.49
CA ALA A 130 9.28 -5.33 -6.45
C ALA A 130 8.81 -5.71 -7.87
N ASP A 131 8.74 -4.70 -8.74
CA ASP A 131 8.65 -4.84 -10.20
C ASP A 131 7.42 -5.61 -10.71
N GLN A 132 6.23 -5.26 -10.20
CA GLN A 132 4.98 -5.88 -10.66
C GLN A 132 4.27 -5.02 -11.72
N ARG A 133 3.88 -5.62 -12.84
CA ARG A 133 3.15 -4.88 -13.89
C ARG A 133 1.64 -4.87 -13.68
N ARG A 134 1.03 -6.03 -13.43
CA ARG A 134 -0.39 -6.19 -13.13
C ARG A 134 -0.52 -7.21 -12.01
N PHE A 135 -0.88 -6.74 -10.83
CA PHE A 135 -1.06 -7.57 -9.65
C PHE A 135 -2.47 -7.36 -9.11
N VAL A 136 -3.20 -8.46 -8.92
CA VAL A 136 -4.52 -8.49 -8.30
C VAL A 136 -4.54 -9.62 -7.28
N CYS A 137 -4.92 -9.32 -6.04
CA CYS A 137 -5.23 -10.36 -5.06
C CYS A 137 -6.59 -10.13 -4.42
N GLY A 138 -7.34 -11.21 -4.22
CA GLY A 138 -8.65 -11.19 -3.59
C GLY A 138 -8.61 -10.85 -2.11
N ALA A 139 -9.80 -10.74 -1.53
CA ALA A 139 -10.00 -10.50 -0.11
C ALA A 139 -9.62 -11.72 0.76
N ASP A 140 -9.64 -11.55 2.08
CA ASP A 140 -9.54 -12.61 3.08
C ASP A 140 -8.25 -13.44 3.04
N GLN A 141 -7.09 -12.77 3.04
CA GLN A 141 -5.80 -13.46 3.05
C GLN A 141 -5.16 -13.44 4.43
N ARG A 142 -4.81 -14.62 4.98
CA ARG A 142 -4.14 -14.69 6.29
C ARG A 142 -2.64 -14.49 6.19
N ARG A 143 -1.97 -15.19 5.27
CA ARG A 143 -0.54 -15.07 5.00
C ARG A 143 -0.34 -15.17 3.49
N PHE A 144 0.02 -14.06 2.87
CA PHE A 144 0.27 -13.95 1.44
C PHE A 144 1.68 -13.39 1.23
N VAL A 145 2.47 -14.10 0.43
CA VAL A 145 3.81 -13.66 -0.02
C VAL A 145 3.89 -13.87 -1.52
N CYS A 146 4.27 -12.83 -2.26
CA CYS A 146 4.71 -13.01 -3.65
C CYS A 146 6.08 -12.43 -3.91
N GLY A 147 6.86 -13.19 -4.67
CA GLY A 147 8.17 -12.79 -5.14
C GLY A 147 8.15 -11.59 -6.09
N PRO A 148 9.33 -11.03 -6.39
CA PRO A 148 9.49 -9.91 -7.30
C PRO A 148 9.19 -10.30 -8.76
N ARG A 149 9.19 -9.29 -9.63
CA ARG A 149 9.22 -9.42 -11.10
C ARG A 149 8.05 -10.19 -11.72
N GLN A 150 6.81 -9.96 -11.25
CA GLN A 150 5.63 -10.57 -11.89
C GLN A 150 5.03 -9.65 -12.96
N ARG A 151 4.72 -10.20 -14.13
CA ARG A 151 4.08 -9.42 -15.21
C ARG A 151 2.56 -9.40 -15.09
N ARG A 152 1.92 -10.55 -14.84
CA ARG A 152 0.47 -10.67 -14.64
C ARG A 152 0.22 -11.68 -13.52
N PHE A 153 -0.23 -11.20 -12.38
CA PHE A 153 -0.53 -12.02 -11.21
C PHE A 153 -1.98 -11.77 -10.80
N VAL A 154 -2.75 -12.85 -10.66
CA VAL A 154 -4.10 -12.84 -10.12
C VAL A 154 -4.21 -13.94 -9.07
N CYS A 155 -4.69 -13.62 -7.88
CA CYS A 155 -5.11 -14.64 -6.93
C CYS A 155 -6.52 -14.42 -6.42
N GLY A 156 -7.27 -15.52 -6.33
CA GLY A 156 -8.59 -15.55 -5.75
C GLY A 156 -8.63 -15.20 -4.26
N PRO A 157 -9.84 -14.95 -3.74
CA PRO A 157 -10.05 -14.65 -2.33
C PRO A 157 -9.81 -15.88 -1.43
N ARG A 158 -9.84 -15.64 -0.11
CA ARG A 158 -9.87 -16.67 0.94
C ARG A 158 -8.66 -17.62 0.95
N GLN A 159 -7.43 -17.09 0.91
CA GLN A 159 -6.24 -17.93 1.07
C GLN A 159 -5.69 -17.87 2.49
N ARG A 160 -5.39 -19.04 3.09
CA ARG A 160 -4.81 -19.08 4.43
C ARG A 160 -3.29 -18.94 4.42
N ARG A 161 -2.59 -19.65 3.54
CA ARG A 161 -1.14 -19.56 3.35
C ARG A 161 -0.83 -19.63 1.87
N PHE A 162 -0.27 -18.57 1.31
CA PHE A 162 0.04 -18.47 -0.09
C PHE A 162 1.45 -17.91 -0.26
N VAL A 163 2.27 -18.59 -1.05
CA VAL A 163 3.64 -18.18 -1.40
C VAL A 163 3.87 -18.41 -2.91
N CYS A 164 4.17 -17.35 -3.66
CA CYS A 164 4.70 -17.44 -5.02
C CYS A 164 6.17 -17.02 -5.10
N GLY A 165 6.92 -17.75 -5.93
CA GLY A 165 8.27 -17.41 -6.33
C GLY A 165 8.37 -16.16 -7.21
N ALA A 166 9.59 -15.84 -7.62
CA ALA A 166 9.91 -14.71 -8.48
C ALA A 166 9.57 -14.98 -9.96
N ASP A 167 9.72 -13.93 -10.78
CA ASP A 167 9.89 -14.01 -12.24
C ASP A 167 8.74 -14.64 -13.03
N GLN A 168 7.51 -14.58 -12.53
CA GLN A 168 6.35 -15.12 -13.27
C GLN A 168 5.85 -14.17 -14.37
N ARG A 169 5.64 -14.72 -15.57
CA ARG A 169 5.02 -13.99 -16.69
C ARG A 169 3.49 -13.90 -16.55
N ARG A 170 2.84 -15.00 -16.17
CA ARG A 170 1.40 -15.08 -15.92
C ARG A 170 1.17 -16.02 -14.75
N PHE A 171 0.26 -15.66 -13.86
CA PHE A 171 -0.10 -16.52 -12.75
C PHE A 171 -1.55 -16.25 -12.36
N VAL A 172 -2.32 -17.31 -12.16
CA VAL A 172 -3.72 -17.27 -11.72
C VAL A 172 -3.94 -18.37 -10.68
N CYS A 173 -4.35 -18.03 -9.46
CA CYS A 173 -4.90 -18.99 -8.49
C CYS A 173 -6.41 -18.82 -8.31
N GLY A 174 -7.10 -19.96 -8.20
CA GLY A 174 -8.47 -20.04 -7.75
C GLY A 174 -8.69 -19.57 -6.30
N PRO A 175 -9.96 -19.47 -5.88
CA PRO A 175 -10.31 -19.10 -4.51
C PRO A 175 -9.96 -20.20 -3.49
N ARG A 176 -10.13 -19.89 -2.20
CA ARG A 176 -10.24 -20.88 -1.11
C ARG A 176 -9.06 -21.86 -0.91
N GLN A 177 -7.81 -21.44 -1.11
CA GLN A 177 -6.67 -22.31 -0.79
C GLN A 177 -6.30 -22.29 0.69
N ARG A 178 -6.07 -23.48 1.27
CA ARG A 178 -5.52 -23.59 2.64
C ARG A 178 -4.01 -23.38 2.67
N ARG A 179 -3.29 -23.96 1.71
CA ARG A 179 -1.84 -23.84 1.57
C ARG A 179 -1.48 -23.93 0.09
N PHE A 180 -0.75 -22.93 -0.40
CA PHE A 180 -0.22 -22.89 -1.75
C PHE A 180 1.23 -22.40 -1.70
N VAL A 181 2.13 -23.10 -2.38
CA VAL A 181 3.54 -22.73 -2.53
C VAL A 181 3.97 -23.07 -3.95
N CYS A 182 4.49 -22.11 -4.70
CA CYS A 182 5.14 -22.35 -5.99
C CYS A 182 6.54 -21.71 -6.04
N GLY A 183 7.48 -22.36 -6.73
CA GLY A 183 8.87 -21.91 -6.89
C GLY A 183 9.08 -20.91 -8.02
N ALA A 184 10.33 -20.46 -8.20
CA ALA A 184 10.75 -19.72 -9.39
C ALA A 184 10.75 -20.65 -10.63
N ASP A 185 10.66 -20.06 -11.83
CA ASP A 185 10.84 -20.75 -13.12
C ASP A 185 9.79 -21.79 -13.56
N GLN A 186 8.60 -21.82 -12.96
CA GLN A 186 7.49 -22.56 -13.56
C GLN A 186 6.93 -21.78 -14.76
N ARG A 187 7.07 -22.32 -15.98
CA ARG A 187 6.24 -21.91 -17.12
C ARG A 187 4.78 -22.16 -16.70
N PRO A 188 3.93 -21.13 -16.61
CA PRO A 188 2.66 -21.25 -15.91
C PRO A 188 1.62 -21.89 -16.84
N SER A 189 1.44 -23.20 -16.73
CA SER A 189 0.23 -23.91 -17.15
C SER A 189 -0.51 -24.48 -15.95
N ALA A 190 -0.45 -23.83 -14.79
CA ALA A 190 -1.19 -24.26 -13.62
C ALA A 190 -2.60 -23.62 -13.65
N TRP A 191 -3.47 -24.13 -14.52
CA TRP A 191 -4.91 -23.93 -14.40
C TRP A 191 -5.43 -24.74 -13.21
N TYR A 192 -5.14 -24.32 -11.98
CA TYR A 192 -5.81 -24.88 -10.81
C TYR A 192 -7.14 -24.14 -10.61
N LEU A 193 -8.15 -24.60 -11.36
CA LEU A 193 -9.54 -24.41 -10.99
C LEU A 193 -9.86 -25.45 -9.92
N ALA A 194 -9.89 -24.99 -8.66
CA ALA A 194 -10.51 -25.67 -7.54
C ALA A 194 -11.30 -24.63 -6.73
#